data_AF-A0AAU8GTP3-F1
#
_entry.id   AF-A0AAU8GTP3-F1
#
_cell.length_a   1.000
_cell.length_b   1.000
_cell.length_c   1.000
_cell.angle_alpha   90.00
_cell.angle_beta   90.00
_cell.angle_gamma   90.00
#
_symmetry.space_group_name_H-M   'P 1'
#
loop_
_entity.id
_entity.type
_entity.pdbx_description
1 polymer ?
#
loop_
_entity_poly.entity_id
_entity_poly.type
_entity_poly.pdbx_seq_one_letter_code
_entity_poly.pdbx_strand_id
1 'polypeptide(L)'
;MWNTRKHTNFLKRLFQSCFTKLLLLIFLFLLGCASLPKPLQEASALRDVSFKAVKENPDKYINLSLLWGGRITNCTNTQDGTVFEVLYLPLDREGYPEERDDSEGRFIVISKNFLDCAVYSKGRLLTVVGKFKGLKEGKIDTMPYSFPLIESQATYLWKKRHREYYWHPSLWFWYGYPPWYFEYGPGWW
;
A
#
# COMPACT_ATOMS: atom_id res chain seq x y z
N MET A 1 -44.37 -31.10 -45.16
CA MET A 1 -43.84 -31.14 -43.77
C MET A 1 -42.34 -30.80 -43.74
N TRP A 2 -41.96 -29.57 -44.09
CA TRP A 2 -40.57 -29.12 -44.10
C TRP A 2 -40.55 -27.65 -43.67
N ASN A 3 -40.41 -27.30 -42.37
CA ASN A 3 -39.75 -26.04 -42.00
C ASN A 3 -39.47 -25.75 -40.51
N THR A 4 -39.81 -26.59 -39.53
CA THR A 4 -39.67 -26.16 -38.12
C THR A 4 -38.28 -26.44 -37.52
N ARG A 5 -37.58 -27.46 -38.02
CA ARG A 5 -36.30 -27.93 -37.44
C ARG A 5 -35.07 -27.08 -37.82
N LYS A 6 -35.11 -26.35 -38.94
CA LYS A 6 -34.03 -25.42 -39.36
C LYS A 6 -34.08 -24.10 -38.58
N HIS A 7 -35.27 -23.59 -38.29
CA HIS A 7 -35.48 -22.33 -37.56
C HIS A 7 -34.96 -22.40 -36.11
N THR A 8 -35.19 -23.52 -35.42
CA THR A 8 -34.73 -23.71 -34.03
C THR A 8 -33.21 -23.80 -33.92
N ASN A 9 -32.54 -24.40 -34.89
CA ASN A 9 -31.07 -24.51 -34.90
C ASN A 9 -30.40 -23.19 -35.28
N PHE A 10 -31.06 -22.36 -36.11
CA PHE A 10 -30.59 -21.03 -36.45
C PHE A 10 -30.70 -20.06 -35.25
N LEU A 11 -31.84 -20.07 -34.55
CA LEU A 11 -32.04 -19.28 -33.33
C LEU A 11 -31.08 -19.68 -32.21
N LYS A 12 -30.81 -20.98 -32.00
CA LYS A 12 -29.82 -21.45 -31.03
C LYS A 12 -28.40 -20.97 -31.37
N ARG A 13 -27.99 -21.00 -32.64
CA ARG A 13 -26.67 -20.51 -33.07
C ARG A 13 -26.52 -18.99 -32.90
N LEU A 14 -27.57 -18.21 -33.17
CA LEU A 14 -27.59 -16.77 -32.92
C LEU A 14 -27.51 -16.44 -31.43
N PHE A 15 -28.26 -17.17 -30.60
CA PHE A 15 -28.25 -16.98 -29.15
C PHE A 15 -26.89 -17.36 -28.53
N GLN A 16 -26.31 -18.47 -29.00
CA GLN A 16 -25.01 -18.97 -28.55
C GLN A 16 -23.84 -18.06 -29.00
N SER A 17 -23.94 -17.44 -30.18
CA SER A 17 -22.96 -16.45 -30.66
C SER A 17 -23.06 -15.11 -29.95
N CYS A 18 -24.27 -14.64 -29.60
CA CYS A 18 -24.44 -13.46 -28.74
C CYS A 18 -23.92 -13.71 -27.33
N PHE A 19 -24.20 -14.89 -26.77
CA PHE A 19 -23.75 -15.23 -25.41
C PHE A 19 -22.22 -15.32 -25.32
N THR A 20 -21.55 -15.91 -26.31
CA THR A 20 -20.08 -15.96 -26.35
C THR A 20 -19.45 -14.57 -26.53
N LYS A 21 -20.02 -13.71 -27.37
CA LYS A 21 -19.55 -12.32 -27.52
C LYS A 21 -19.74 -11.50 -26.24
N LEU A 22 -20.88 -11.67 -25.56
CA LEU A 22 -21.15 -11.00 -24.29
C LEU A 22 -20.18 -11.47 -23.19
N LEU A 23 -19.91 -12.77 -23.13
CA LEU A 23 -18.98 -13.35 -22.15
C LEU A 23 -17.52 -12.92 -22.42
N LEU A 24 -17.12 -12.78 -23.69
CA LEU A 24 -15.82 -12.24 -24.08
C LEU A 24 -15.69 -10.73 -23.75
N LEU A 25 -16.77 -9.97 -23.91
CA LEU A 25 -16.83 -8.55 -23.53
C LEU A 25 -16.70 -8.38 -22.00
N ILE A 26 -17.41 -9.19 -21.21
CA ILE A 26 -17.32 -9.21 -19.74
C ILE A 26 -15.90 -9.56 -19.29
N PHE A 27 -15.25 -10.53 -19.94
CA PHE A 27 -13.87 -10.90 -19.63
C PHE A 27 -12.88 -9.75 -19.91
N LEU A 28 -13.15 -8.92 -20.94
CA LEU A 28 -12.37 -7.71 -21.23
C LEU A 28 -12.49 -6.65 -20.12
N PHE A 29 -13.68 -6.52 -19.51
CA PHE A 29 -13.94 -5.55 -18.45
C PHE A 29 -13.39 -5.96 -17.07
N LEU A 30 -13.04 -7.22 -16.88
CA LEU A 30 -12.45 -7.72 -15.62
C LEU A 30 -10.94 -7.44 -15.50
N LEU A 31 -10.30 -6.84 -16.50
CA LEU A 31 -8.91 -6.38 -16.44
C LEU A 31 -8.75 -5.05 -15.68
N GLY A 32 -9.44 -4.90 -14.55
CA GLY A 32 -9.20 -3.80 -13.62
C GLY A 32 -7.81 -3.93 -13.01
N CYS A 33 -6.83 -3.23 -13.58
CA CYS A 33 -5.49 -3.15 -12.97
C CYS A 33 -5.55 -2.30 -11.70
N ALA A 34 -5.23 -2.90 -10.57
CA ALA A 34 -4.74 -2.19 -9.40
C ALA A 34 -3.62 -1.23 -9.84
N SER A 35 -3.83 0.07 -9.64
CA SER A 35 -2.95 1.11 -10.17
C SER A 35 -2.29 1.85 -9.01
N LEU A 36 -0.96 2.07 -9.11
CA LEU A 36 -0.21 2.83 -8.11
C LEU A 36 -0.76 4.27 -7.99
N PRO A 37 -0.53 4.98 -6.88
CA PRO A 37 -0.76 6.42 -6.81
C PRO A 37 -0.05 7.19 -7.93
N LYS A 38 -0.71 8.20 -8.51
CA LYS A 38 -0.17 9.01 -9.64
C LYS A 38 1.28 9.46 -9.45
N PRO A 39 1.69 10.01 -8.28
CA PRO A 39 3.07 10.47 -8.08
C PRO A 39 4.12 9.36 -8.22
N LEU A 40 3.73 8.10 -7.98
CA LEU A 40 4.62 6.94 -8.08
C LEU A 40 4.62 6.31 -9.47
N GLN A 41 3.57 6.52 -10.27
CA GLN A 41 3.49 6.00 -11.65
C GLN A 41 4.42 6.73 -12.60
N GLU A 42 4.56 8.05 -12.41
CA GLU A 42 5.37 8.91 -13.27
C GLU A 42 6.88 8.66 -13.10
N ALA A 43 7.28 8.08 -11.95
CA ALA A 43 8.65 7.75 -11.65
C ALA A 43 8.97 6.31 -12.09
N SER A 44 9.81 6.15 -13.11
CA SER A 44 10.31 4.84 -13.53
C SER A 44 11.17 4.22 -12.42
N ALA A 45 10.79 3.04 -11.94
CA ALA A 45 11.48 2.33 -10.86
C ALA A 45 11.37 0.82 -10.99
N LEU A 46 12.40 0.13 -10.51
CA LEU A 46 12.38 -1.31 -10.31
C LEU A 46 11.41 -1.64 -9.19
N ARG A 47 10.42 -2.48 -9.51
CA ARG A 47 9.50 -3.07 -8.55
C ARG A 47 10.10 -4.35 -7.98
N ASP A 48 9.60 -4.75 -6.81
CA ASP A 48 9.87 -6.06 -6.20
C ASP A 48 11.35 -6.34 -5.87
N VAL A 49 12.17 -5.29 -5.76
CA VAL A 49 13.54 -5.43 -5.27
C VAL A 49 13.50 -5.60 -3.75
N SER A 50 13.87 -6.80 -3.29
CA SER A 50 13.83 -7.13 -1.86
C SER A 50 14.87 -6.34 -1.06
N PHE A 51 14.50 -5.99 0.17
CA PHE A 51 15.39 -5.29 1.10
C PHE A 51 16.67 -6.10 1.36
N LYS A 52 16.52 -7.41 1.58
CA LYS A 52 17.64 -8.33 1.81
C LYS A 52 18.62 -8.38 0.64
N ALA A 53 18.14 -8.45 -0.60
CA ALA A 53 19.02 -8.50 -1.77
C ALA A 53 19.89 -7.24 -1.92
N VAL A 54 19.33 -6.06 -1.63
CA VAL A 54 20.08 -4.80 -1.65
C VAL A 54 21.14 -4.74 -0.56
N LYS A 55 20.83 -5.24 0.65
CA LYS A 55 21.83 -5.30 1.74
C LYS A 55 22.96 -6.29 1.46
N GLU A 56 22.65 -7.43 0.83
CA GLU A 56 23.67 -8.45 0.51
C GLU A 56 24.58 -8.03 -0.65
N ASN A 57 24.06 -7.31 -1.65
CA ASN A 57 24.81 -6.92 -2.84
C ASN A 57 24.55 -5.45 -3.23
N PRO A 58 24.93 -4.47 -2.39
CA PRO A 58 24.55 -3.07 -2.57
C PRO A 58 25.07 -2.48 -3.89
N ASP A 59 26.28 -2.87 -4.32
CA ASP A 59 26.93 -2.31 -5.52
C ASP A 59 26.12 -2.52 -6.80
N LYS A 60 25.33 -3.60 -6.88
CA LYS A 60 24.47 -3.89 -8.03
C LYS A 60 23.31 -2.92 -8.18
N TYR A 61 22.91 -2.25 -7.10
CA TYR A 61 21.72 -1.41 -7.06
C TYR A 61 22.04 0.09 -7.02
N ILE A 62 23.31 0.48 -6.95
CA ILE A 62 23.72 1.89 -6.89
C ILE A 62 23.16 2.66 -8.10
N ASN A 63 22.58 3.83 -7.82
CA ASN A 63 21.90 4.73 -8.75
C ASN A 63 20.66 4.16 -9.45
N LEU A 64 20.24 2.92 -9.17
CA LEU A 64 18.96 2.40 -9.64
C LEU A 64 17.80 3.02 -8.84
N SER A 65 16.72 3.35 -9.54
CA SER A 65 15.48 3.80 -8.91
C SER A 65 14.70 2.60 -8.39
N LEU A 66 14.44 2.57 -7.09
CA LEU A 66 13.72 1.51 -6.38
C LEU A 66 12.38 2.04 -5.86
N LEU A 67 11.35 1.19 -5.89
CA LEU A 67 10.06 1.44 -5.23
C LEU A 67 10.02 0.68 -3.90
N TRP A 68 10.13 1.41 -2.79
CA TRP A 68 10.06 0.85 -1.44
C TRP A 68 9.02 1.60 -0.61
N GLY A 69 8.54 0.96 0.45
CA GLY A 69 7.71 1.65 1.42
C GLY A 69 7.86 1.05 2.80
N GLY A 70 7.10 1.62 3.72
CA GLY A 70 7.29 1.33 5.12
C GLY A 70 6.59 2.30 6.05
N ARG A 71 6.91 2.13 7.33
CA ARG A 71 6.40 2.96 8.41
C ARG A 71 7.48 3.94 8.86
N ILE A 72 7.15 5.23 8.93
CA ILE A 72 8.09 6.27 9.39
C ILE A 72 8.39 6.02 10.88
N THR A 73 9.66 5.82 11.22
CA THR A 73 10.14 5.71 12.60
C THR A 73 10.65 7.04 13.12
N ASN A 74 11.24 7.85 12.25
CA ASN A 74 11.72 9.19 12.55
C ASN A 74 11.60 10.12 11.32
N CYS A 75 11.42 11.41 11.55
CA CYS A 75 11.41 12.46 10.54
C CYS A 75 12.18 13.67 11.05
N THR A 76 13.07 14.23 10.24
CA THR A 76 13.84 15.42 10.59
C THR A 76 13.89 16.38 9.40
N ASN A 77 13.43 17.61 9.60
CA ASN A 77 13.63 18.70 8.65
C ASN A 77 15.05 19.26 8.79
N THR A 78 15.75 19.39 7.67
CA THR A 78 17.10 19.96 7.59
C THR A 78 17.10 21.18 6.69
N GLN A 79 18.24 21.87 6.56
CA GLN A 79 18.39 22.98 5.63
C GLN A 79 18.25 22.54 4.16
N ASP A 80 18.64 21.30 3.85
CA ASP A 80 18.65 20.75 2.49
C ASP A 80 17.38 19.97 2.12
N GLY A 81 16.40 19.91 3.03
CA GLY A 81 15.12 19.22 2.81
C GLY A 81 14.65 18.41 4.01
N THR A 82 14.27 17.15 3.78
CA THR A 82 13.67 16.30 4.82
C THR A 82 14.28 14.92 4.79
N VAL A 83 14.66 14.42 5.96
CA VAL A 83 15.21 13.09 6.15
C VAL A 83 14.21 12.23 6.91
N PHE A 84 13.85 11.09 6.33
CA PHE A 84 13.02 10.08 6.98
C PHE A 84 13.86 8.85 7.32
N GLU A 85 13.63 8.31 8.51
CA GLU A 85 13.98 6.95 8.84
C GLU A 85 12.71 6.11 8.73
N VAL A 86 12.78 5.04 7.95
CA VAL A 86 11.62 4.24 7.58
C VAL A 86 11.90 2.77 7.89
N LEU A 87 11.00 2.15 8.65
CA LEU A 87 10.93 0.71 8.82
C LEU A 87 10.43 0.10 7.51
N TYR A 88 11.24 -0.74 6.87
CA TYR A 88 10.85 -1.40 5.62
C TYR A 88 9.62 -2.29 5.84
N LEU A 89 8.66 -2.19 4.93
CA LEU A 89 7.52 -3.10 4.84
C LEU A 89 7.34 -3.48 3.35
N PRO A 90 7.02 -4.74 3.05
CA PRO A 90 6.67 -5.15 1.70
C PRO A 90 5.43 -4.38 1.22
N LEU A 91 5.39 -4.12 -0.08
CA LEU A 91 4.30 -3.40 -0.72
C LEU A 91 3.31 -4.38 -1.35
N ASP A 92 2.02 -4.05 -1.30
CA ASP A 92 1.01 -4.71 -2.12
C ASP A 92 1.06 -4.22 -3.59
N ARG A 93 0.12 -4.69 -4.42
CA ARG A 93 0.08 -4.35 -5.85
C ARG A 93 -0.20 -2.86 -6.10
N GLU A 94 -0.86 -2.21 -5.15
CA GLU A 94 -1.20 -0.80 -5.11
C GLU A 94 -0.05 0.06 -4.54
N GLY A 95 1.04 -0.57 -4.09
CA GLY A 95 2.18 0.11 -3.49
C GLY A 95 1.93 0.51 -2.03
N TYR A 96 0.90 -0.03 -1.39
CA TYR A 96 0.60 0.19 0.02
C TYR A 96 1.50 -0.68 0.90
N PRO A 97 2.15 -0.12 1.92
CA PRO A 97 2.98 -0.90 2.83
C PRO A 97 2.12 -1.82 3.70
N GLU A 98 2.31 -3.14 3.55
CA GLU A 98 1.61 -4.13 4.35
C GLU A 98 2.18 -4.14 5.78
N GLU A 99 1.34 -3.80 6.77
CA GLU A 99 1.75 -3.86 8.16
C GLU A 99 1.90 -5.31 8.60
N ARG A 100 3.12 -5.67 9.00
CA ARG A 100 3.45 -6.97 9.58
C ARG A 100 4.22 -6.76 10.89
N ASP A 101 4.26 -7.81 11.69
CA ASP A 101 4.95 -7.80 13.00
C ASP A 101 6.46 -8.11 12.86
N ASP A 102 6.91 -8.60 11.70
CA ASP A 102 8.30 -8.82 11.37
C ASP A 102 8.96 -7.56 10.78
N SER A 103 10.25 -7.39 11.07
CA SER A 103 11.06 -6.28 10.55
C SER A 103 12.23 -6.82 9.74
N GLU A 104 12.28 -6.48 8.45
CA GLU A 104 13.45 -6.77 7.62
C GLU A 104 14.58 -5.74 7.82
N GLY A 105 14.26 -4.57 8.38
CA GLY A 105 15.22 -3.54 8.73
C GLY A 105 14.69 -2.12 8.52
N ARG A 106 15.60 -1.15 8.63
CA ARG A 106 15.31 0.27 8.39
C ARG A 106 16.17 0.83 7.27
N PHE A 107 15.63 1.82 6.55
CA PHE A 107 16.33 2.57 5.51
C PHE A 107 16.12 4.07 5.70
N ILE A 108 17.01 4.87 5.12
CA ILE A 108 16.95 6.32 5.15
C ILE A 108 16.45 6.82 3.80
N VAL A 109 15.51 7.76 3.84
CA VAL A 109 15.04 8.49 2.67
C VAL A 109 15.42 9.95 2.82
N ILE A 110 16.14 10.49 1.83
CA ILE A 110 16.43 11.93 1.76
C ILE A 110 15.56 12.53 0.67
N SER A 111 14.71 13.48 1.06
CA SER A 111 13.99 14.34 0.13
C SER A 111 14.66 15.70 0.06
N LYS A 112 14.94 16.19 -1.16
CA LYS A 112 15.44 17.54 -1.41
C LYS A 112 14.36 18.62 -1.21
N ASN A 113 13.11 18.19 -1.15
CA ASN A 113 11.99 19.09 -0.91
C ASN A 113 11.69 19.14 0.59
N PHE A 114 11.19 20.29 1.04
CA PHE A 114 10.65 20.42 2.39
C PHE A 114 9.32 19.66 2.48
N LEU A 115 9.26 18.71 3.41
CA LEU A 115 8.08 17.92 3.75
C LEU A 115 7.90 18.04 5.26
N ASP A 116 6.78 18.59 5.71
CA ASP A 116 6.56 18.90 7.11
C ASP A 116 6.48 17.62 7.97
N CYS A 117 7.41 17.45 8.91
CA CYS A 117 7.45 16.31 9.82
C CYS A 117 6.24 16.25 10.77
N ALA A 118 5.51 17.36 10.97
CA ALA A 118 4.23 17.34 11.68
C ALA A 118 3.17 16.53 10.90
N VAL A 119 3.21 16.57 9.56
CA VAL A 119 2.31 15.81 8.68
C VAL A 119 2.84 14.39 8.45
N TYR A 120 4.14 14.27 8.17
CA TYR A 120 4.88 13.00 7.97
C TYR A 120 5.35 12.40 9.29
N SER A 121 4.52 12.47 10.32
CA SER A 121 4.87 12.08 11.68
C SER A 121 5.22 10.59 11.79
N LYS A 122 5.91 10.23 12.89
CA LYS A 122 6.14 8.83 13.28
C LYS A 122 4.84 8.00 13.23
N GLY A 123 4.95 6.77 12.76
CA GLY A 123 3.85 5.82 12.62
C GLY A 123 3.05 5.94 11.32
N ARG A 124 3.27 6.98 10.50
CA ARG A 124 2.64 7.09 9.18
C ARG A 124 3.25 6.10 8.19
N LEU A 125 2.44 5.63 7.26
CA LEU A 125 2.90 4.80 6.15
C LEU A 125 3.31 5.67 4.96
N LEU A 126 4.46 5.33 4.38
CA LEU A 126 5.11 6.07 3.32
C LEU A 126 5.55 5.10 2.23
N THR A 127 5.27 5.45 0.98
CA THR A 127 5.84 4.79 -0.19
C THR A 127 6.72 5.78 -0.95
N VAL A 128 7.88 5.34 -1.40
CA VAL A 128 8.92 6.17 -2.00
C VAL A 128 9.40 5.50 -3.27
N VAL A 129 9.53 6.31 -4.32
CA VAL A 129 10.38 6.00 -5.46
C VAL A 129 11.64 6.85 -5.34
N GLY A 130 12.80 6.23 -5.38
CA GLY A 130 14.05 6.96 -5.27
C GLY A 130 15.28 6.17 -5.68
N LYS A 131 16.38 6.90 -5.92
CA LYS A 131 17.65 6.30 -6.31
C LYS A 131 18.37 5.75 -5.09
N PHE A 132 18.77 4.49 -5.14
CA PHE A 132 19.65 3.92 -4.13
C PHE A 132 21.06 4.52 -4.25
N LYS A 133 21.60 5.03 -3.14
CA LYS A 133 22.90 5.71 -3.09
C LYS A 133 23.99 4.90 -2.39
N GLY A 134 23.66 3.71 -1.93
CA GLY A 134 24.56 2.85 -1.16
C GLY A 134 24.10 2.72 0.29
N LEU A 135 25.02 2.23 1.13
CA LEU A 135 24.80 2.09 2.56
C LEU A 135 25.40 3.30 3.29
N LYS A 136 24.68 3.77 4.30
CA LYS A 136 25.10 4.85 5.19
C LYS A 136 25.19 4.30 6.61
N GLU A 137 26.38 4.39 7.19
CA GLU A 137 26.59 4.05 8.59
C GLU A 137 25.81 4.99 9.51
N GLY A 138 25.23 4.42 10.55
CA GLY A 138 24.46 5.13 11.55
C GLY A 138 24.24 4.27 12.78
N LYS A 139 23.24 4.64 13.58
CA LYS A 139 22.86 3.88 14.76
C LYS A 139 21.35 3.76 14.85
N ILE A 140 20.89 2.61 15.30
CA ILE A 140 19.54 2.44 15.84
C ILE A 140 19.70 2.45 17.35
N ASP A 141 19.21 3.50 17.98
CA ASP A 141 19.47 3.80 19.40
C ASP A 141 20.99 3.81 19.68
N THR A 142 21.52 2.78 20.33
CA THR A 142 22.97 2.64 20.60
C THR A 142 23.68 1.68 19.67
N MET A 143 22.95 0.86 18.91
CA MET A 143 23.55 -0.20 18.09
C MET A 143 24.01 0.35 16.73
N PRO A 144 25.26 0.09 16.31
CA PRO A 144 25.73 0.46 14.97
C PRO A 144 24.90 -0.27 13.91
N TYR A 145 24.53 0.44 12.85
CA TYR A 145 23.67 -0.08 11.79
C TYR A 145 23.95 0.60 10.45
N SER A 146 24.10 -0.19 9.39
CA SER A 146 24.26 0.28 8.01
C SER A 146 22.89 0.41 7.33
N PHE A 147 22.45 1.65 7.11
CA PHE A 147 21.17 1.95 6.47
C PHE A 147 21.30 1.98 4.94
N PRO A 148 20.44 1.27 4.20
CA PRO A 148 20.20 1.59 2.80
C PRO A 148 19.76 3.06 2.65
N LEU A 149 20.41 3.80 1.75
CA LEU A 149 20.14 5.21 1.52
C LEU A 149 19.40 5.40 0.20
N ILE A 150 18.21 6.00 0.25
CA ILE A 150 17.38 6.32 -0.90
C ILE A 150 17.27 7.85 -1.05
N GLU A 151 17.72 8.38 -2.19
CA GLU A 151 17.43 9.76 -2.58
C GLU A 151 16.05 9.80 -3.26
N SER A 152 15.06 10.41 -2.63
CA SER A 152 13.68 10.38 -3.10
C SER A 152 13.51 11.17 -4.40
N GLN A 153 12.83 10.57 -5.37
CA GLN A 153 12.33 11.23 -6.57
C GLN A 153 10.84 11.56 -6.42
N ALA A 154 10.08 10.65 -5.83
CA ALA A 154 8.68 10.83 -5.50
C ALA A 154 8.36 10.15 -4.17
N THR A 155 7.44 10.73 -3.41
CA THR A 155 6.96 10.17 -2.14
C THR A 155 5.44 10.21 -2.11
N TYR A 156 4.83 9.25 -1.42
CA TYR A 156 3.40 9.17 -1.24
C TYR A 156 3.08 8.81 0.22
N LEU A 157 2.45 9.76 0.92
CA LEU A 157 2.04 9.60 2.31
C LEU A 157 0.61 9.06 2.36
N TRP A 158 0.44 7.88 2.93
CA TRP A 158 -0.88 7.28 3.06
C TRP A 158 -1.70 7.97 4.15
N LYS A 159 -3.02 8.08 3.91
CA LYS A 159 -3.96 8.59 4.91
C LYS A 159 -3.97 7.67 6.12
N LYS A 160 -4.14 8.23 7.32
CA LYS A 160 -4.38 7.43 8.52
C LYS A 160 -5.70 6.67 8.31
N ARG A 161 -5.69 5.35 8.39
CA ARG A 161 -6.93 4.58 8.49
C ARG A 161 -7.50 4.89 9.87
N HIS A 162 -8.58 5.67 9.92
CA HIS A 162 -9.41 5.67 11.10
C HIS A 162 -10.01 4.28 11.15
N ARG A 163 -9.66 3.49 12.18
CA ARG A 163 -10.49 2.34 12.52
C ARG A 163 -11.80 2.94 12.99
N GLU A 164 -12.74 3.14 12.08
CA GLU A 164 -14.13 3.29 12.45
C GLU A 164 -14.46 2.00 13.19
N TYR A 165 -14.50 2.09 14.51
CA TYR A 165 -15.21 1.11 15.32
C TYR A 165 -16.65 1.27 14.89
N TYR A 166 -17.05 0.53 13.86
CA TYR A 166 -18.46 0.29 13.59
C TYR A 166 -18.96 -0.41 14.83
N TRP A 167 -19.57 0.39 15.72
CA TRP A 167 -20.38 -0.13 16.81
C TRP A 167 -21.48 -0.91 16.11
N HIS A 168 -21.29 -2.22 15.97
CA HIS A 168 -22.40 -3.10 15.65
C HIS A 168 -23.29 -3.07 16.89
N PRO A 169 -24.49 -2.48 16.83
CA PRO A 169 -25.45 -2.67 17.92
C PRO A 169 -25.65 -4.17 18.00
N SER A 170 -25.20 -4.76 19.10
CA SER A 170 -25.36 -6.20 19.30
C SER A 170 -26.84 -6.55 19.14
N LEU A 171 -27.14 -7.72 18.58
CA LEU A 171 -28.51 -8.21 18.36
C LEU A 171 -29.38 -8.23 19.63
N TRP A 172 -28.79 -8.02 20.81
CA TRP A 172 -29.48 -7.74 22.07
C TRP A 172 -30.44 -6.55 22.00
N PHE A 173 -30.23 -5.57 21.10
CA PHE A 173 -31.19 -4.48 20.87
C PHE A 173 -32.54 -4.94 20.31
N TRP A 174 -32.64 -6.14 19.74
CA TRP A 174 -33.88 -6.68 19.17
C TRP A 174 -34.68 -7.56 20.15
N TYR A 175 -34.06 -8.02 21.24
CA TYR A 175 -34.68 -8.91 22.23
C TYR A 175 -35.00 -8.18 23.55
N GLY A 176 -35.88 -7.16 23.46
CA GLY A 176 -36.84 -6.81 24.52
C GLY A 176 -36.35 -6.61 25.96
N TYR A 177 -35.13 -6.10 26.20
CA TYR A 177 -34.76 -5.66 27.55
C TYR A 177 -35.37 -4.29 27.85
N PRO A 178 -36.02 -4.11 29.02
CA PRO A 178 -36.72 -2.87 29.31
C PRO A 178 -35.73 -1.73 29.67
N PRO A 179 -36.09 -0.45 29.41
CA PRO A 179 -35.14 0.68 29.33
C PRO A 179 -34.35 1.03 30.61
N TRP A 180 -34.71 0.47 31.76
CA TRP A 180 -34.14 0.81 33.07
C TRP A 180 -32.79 0.11 33.38
N TYR A 181 -32.25 -0.71 32.48
CA TYR A 181 -30.97 -1.39 32.69
C TYR A 181 -29.73 -0.56 32.33
N PHE A 182 -29.90 0.66 31.79
CA PHE A 182 -28.78 1.52 31.39
C PHE A 182 -28.32 2.52 32.47
N GLU A 183 -28.90 2.48 33.69
CA GLU A 183 -28.63 3.51 34.70
C GLU A 183 -27.39 3.25 35.58
N TYR A 184 -26.73 2.09 35.46
CA TYR A 184 -25.49 1.80 36.17
C TYR A 184 -24.45 1.09 35.29
N GLY A 185 -23.90 1.82 34.31
CA GLY A 185 -22.58 1.49 33.77
C GLY A 185 -21.50 2.01 34.73
N PRO A 186 -20.46 1.23 35.10
CA PRO A 186 -19.44 1.71 36.02
C PRO A 186 -18.69 2.87 35.38
N GLY A 187 -18.81 4.04 35.99
CA GLY A 187 -18.04 5.22 35.64
C GLY A 187 -16.58 4.98 35.97
N TRP A 188 -15.75 4.84 34.95
CA TRP A 188 -14.31 4.93 35.08
C TRP A 188 -13.74 5.82 33.98
N TRP A 189 -12.96 6.75 34.49
CA TRP A 189 -11.99 7.64 33.87
C TRP A 189 -10.94 6.87 33.06
#